data_AF-G1UQ01-F1
#
_entry.id   AF-G1UQ01-F1
#
_cell.length_a   1.000
_cell.length_b   1.000
_cell.length_c   1.000
_cell.angle_alpha   90.00
_cell.angle_beta   90.00
_cell.angle_gamma   90.00
#
_symmetry.space_group_name_H-M   'P 1'
#
loop_
_entity.id
_entity.type
_entity.pdbx_description
1 polymer ?
#
loop_
_entity_poly.entity_id
_entity_poly.type
_entity_poly.pdbx_seq_one_letter_code
_entity_poly.pdbx_strand_id
1 'polypeptide(L)'
;MANNNKLTEDSVALFIGCFVFILAALNLWGVDVLGWVLKTNMWTNMSDAFSVTNKGYANISGIGSLLLTWAAMTAVLAVGIKCLGGNVGRFVVAFTIVFFIAEFFFMLGANAHIAATPNQQAKFGISWSIGLTTEAGFIVALIAGILISNVAPALADMLRDACRPELFVKIAIVVLGAELGVKAAGASGYAGHIIFRGLCAIVEAYLIYWATVYYIARKYFKFSREWAVPMASGISICGVSAAIATGSAIRARPVVPIMVSSLIVVFTCIEMLVLPFVAAFFLHNEPMVAGGWMGLAVKSDGGAIASGAITDALIRAKAMEAGIIWESGWITMVTTTVKIFIDIFIGVWAFVLAWVWAAKFDKTRGERTMTFGDVWARFPRFVLGYVGTFVIMLLICLQSKELAAMGKSVISTLGPLRTIFFTLTFFTIGMVSNFRKLMEEGIGKLAVVYIICLFGFIIWIGLFISWAFFHGMTPPVMAG
;
A
#
# COMPACT_ATOMS: atom_id res chain seq x y z
N MET A 1 -24.29 -26.54 7.53
CA MET A 1 -22.93 -26.94 7.09
C MET A 1 -22.25 -25.70 6.53
N ALA A 2 -21.09 -25.28 7.07
CA ALA A 2 -20.35 -24.13 6.55
C ALA A 2 -19.23 -24.62 5.60
N ASN A 3 -19.17 -24.07 4.39
CA ASN A 3 -18.22 -24.52 3.37
C ASN A 3 -16.85 -23.86 3.57
N ASN A 4 -16.03 -24.47 4.43
CA ASN A 4 -14.94 -23.80 5.16
C ASN A 4 -13.60 -23.69 4.40
N ASN A 5 -13.59 -23.90 3.08
CA ASN A 5 -12.38 -24.01 2.24
C ASN A 5 -12.03 -22.75 1.41
N LYS A 6 -12.59 -21.58 1.75
CA LYS A 6 -12.26 -20.32 1.04
C LYS A 6 -10.97 -19.69 1.58
N LEU A 7 -10.12 -19.18 0.68
CA LEU A 7 -8.95 -18.38 1.07
C LEU A 7 -9.36 -16.96 1.45
N THR A 8 -8.52 -16.28 2.24
CA THR A 8 -8.62 -14.83 2.49
C THR A 8 -7.92 -14.04 1.38
N GLU A 9 -8.25 -12.74 1.22
CA GLU A 9 -7.55 -11.88 0.26
C GLU A 9 -6.04 -11.78 0.57
N ASP A 10 -5.61 -11.82 1.84
CA ASP A 10 -4.18 -11.87 2.21
C ASP A 10 -3.50 -13.17 1.76
N SER A 11 -4.21 -14.29 1.79
CA SER A 11 -3.72 -15.58 1.27
C SER A 11 -3.59 -15.55 -0.25
N VAL A 12 -4.59 -14.99 -0.95
CA VAL A 12 -4.55 -14.88 -2.41
C VAL A 12 -3.46 -13.88 -2.86
N ALA A 13 -3.31 -12.76 -2.16
CA ALA A 13 -2.25 -11.79 -2.41
C ALA A 13 -0.86 -12.38 -2.17
N LEU A 14 -0.67 -13.17 -1.11
CA LEU A 14 0.55 -13.94 -0.87
C LEU A 14 0.88 -14.86 -2.05
N PHE A 15 -0.07 -15.70 -2.48
CA PHE A 15 0.19 -16.66 -3.56
C PHE A 15 0.45 -15.97 -4.91
N ILE A 16 -0.31 -14.94 -5.27
CA ILE A 16 -0.11 -14.20 -6.54
C ILE A 16 1.20 -13.41 -6.51
N GLY A 17 1.51 -12.73 -5.40
CA GLY A 17 2.76 -11.98 -5.24
C GLY A 17 3.99 -12.89 -5.30
N CYS A 18 3.96 -14.04 -4.61
CA CYS A 18 5.05 -15.02 -4.68
C CYS A 18 5.16 -15.66 -6.08
N PHE A 19 4.05 -15.91 -6.78
CA PHE A 19 4.06 -16.39 -8.16
C PHE A 19 4.73 -15.38 -9.11
N VAL A 20 4.35 -14.10 -9.04
CA VAL A 20 4.97 -13.01 -9.81
C VAL A 20 6.46 -12.87 -9.47
N PHE A 21 6.83 -12.97 -8.19
CA PHE A 21 8.23 -12.97 -7.77
C PHE A 21 9.02 -14.14 -8.37
N ILE A 22 8.49 -15.36 -8.33
CA ILE A 22 9.13 -16.55 -8.91
C ILE A 22 9.34 -16.38 -10.43
N LEU A 23 8.33 -15.87 -11.16
CA LEU A 23 8.47 -15.59 -12.59
C LEU A 23 9.56 -14.55 -12.87
N ALA A 24 9.67 -13.47 -12.08
CA ALA A 24 10.73 -12.49 -12.25
C ALA A 24 12.11 -13.04 -11.86
N ALA A 25 12.19 -13.86 -10.81
CA ALA A 25 13.42 -14.50 -10.35
C ALA A 25 14.03 -15.47 -11.39
N LEU A 26 13.29 -15.92 -12.41
CA LEU A 26 13.84 -16.66 -13.55
C LEU A 26 14.94 -15.87 -14.30
N ASN A 27 14.94 -14.54 -14.22
CA ASN A 27 16.02 -13.70 -14.74
C ASN A 27 17.39 -13.97 -14.08
N LEU A 28 17.44 -14.56 -12.87
CA LEU A 28 18.69 -15.01 -12.23
C LEU A 28 19.34 -16.20 -12.94
N TRP A 29 18.60 -16.90 -13.80
CA TRP A 29 19.10 -17.94 -14.71
C TRP A 29 19.07 -17.48 -16.18
N GLY A 30 18.97 -16.18 -16.44
CA GLY A 30 18.91 -15.59 -17.79
C GLY A 30 17.58 -15.81 -18.52
N VAL A 31 16.55 -16.34 -17.86
CA VAL A 31 15.25 -16.64 -18.46
C VAL A 31 14.25 -15.54 -18.11
N ASP A 32 14.09 -14.57 -19.02
CA ASP A 32 13.01 -13.59 -18.92
C ASP A 32 11.68 -14.20 -19.42
N VAL A 33 10.63 -14.02 -18.62
CA VAL A 33 9.24 -14.43 -18.94
C VAL A 33 8.23 -13.32 -18.66
N LEU A 34 8.69 -12.11 -18.32
CA LEU A 34 7.86 -10.96 -17.97
C LEU A 34 8.28 -9.67 -18.70
N GLY A 35 9.37 -9.65 -19.46
CA GLY A 35 9.82 -8.47 -20.21
C GLY A 35 8.83 -7.91 -21.24
N TRP A 36 7.82 -8.67 -21.64
CA TRP A 36 6.70 -8.23 -22.48
C TRP A 36 5.65 -7.40 -21.72
N VAL A 37 5.71 -7.33 -20.39
CA VAL A 37 4.79 -6.55 -19.54
C VAL A 37 4.83 -5.07 -19.92
N LEU A 38 3.66 -4.44 -19.82
CA LEU A 38 3.45 -3.02 -20.06
C LEU A 38 4.35 -2.14 -19.20
N LYS A 39 5.08 -1.26 -19.87
CA LYS A 39 5.74 -0.11 -19.27
C LYS A 39 5.12 1.16 -19.83
N THR A 40 4.48 1.94 -18.97
CA THR A 40 4.03 3.29 -19.30
C THR A 40 5.21 4.26 -19.21
N ASN A 41 5.47 4.98 -20.30
CA ASN A 41 6.55 5.95 -20.44
C ASN A 41 6.04 7.38 -20.26
N MET A 42 6.95 8.32 -20.03
CA MET A 42 6.65 9.74 -20.15
C MET A 42 6.56 10.14 -21.63
N TRP A 43 5.52 10.88 -22.02
CA TRP A 43 5.17 11.09 -23.43
C TRP A 43 4.69 12.50 -23.75
N THR A 44 4.96 12.96 -24.98
CA THR A 44 4.30 14.12 -25.62
C THR A 44 3.35 13.68 -26.74
N ASN A 45 3.75 12.69 -27.55
CA ASN A 45 2.86 11.99 -28.48
C ASN A 45 2.30 10.72 -27.82
N MET A 46 0.99 10.51 -27.91
CA MET A 46 0.30 9.38 -27.28
C MET A 46 0.75 8.00 -27.82
N SER A 47 1.36 7.96 -29.01
CA SER A 47 2.01 6.77 -29.57
C SER A 47 3.12 6.20 -28.68
N ASP A 48 3.81 7.07 -27.94
CA ASP A 48 5.07 6.75 -27.25
C ASP A 48 4.82 6.36 -25.79
N ALA A 49 3.57 6.53 -25.33
CA ALA A 49 3.14 6.36 -23.94
C ALA A 49 3.28 4.92 -23.42
N PHE A 50 3.30 3.92 -24.29
CA PHE A 50 3.40 2.51 -23.90
C PHE A 50 4.54 1.80 -24.64
N SER A 51 5.33 1.01 -23.91
CA SER A 51 6.31 0.07 -24.48
C SER A 51 6.31 -1.25 -23.71
N VAL A 52 6.98 -2.26 -24.25
CA VAL A 52 7.44 -3.40 -23.45
C VAL A 52 8.44 -2.95 -22.37
N THR A 53 8.57 -3.77 -21.32
CA THR A 53 9.52 -3.56 -20.21
C THR A 53 10.97 -3.85 -20.64
N ASN A 54 11.20 -4.97 -21.33
CA ASN A 54 12.52 -5.38 -21.83
C ASN A 54 12.58 -5.26 -23.36
N LYS A 55 13.65 -4.64 -23.87
CA LYS A 55 13.90 -4.47 -25.31
C LYS A 55 14.01 -5.78 -26.08
N GLY A 56 14.28 -6.91 -25.42
CA GLY A 56 14.20 -8.24 -26.04
C GLY A 56 12.83 -8.57 -26.65
N TYR A 57 11.76 -7.90 -26.20
CA TYR A 57 10.40 -8.05 -26.72
C TYR A 57 9.97 -6.93 -27.67
N ALA A 58 10.89 -6.15 -28.26
CA ALA A 58 10.58 -4.99 -29.10
C ALA A 58 9.70 -5.28 -30.34
N ASN A 59 9.55 -6.56 -30.72
CA ASN A 59 8.60 -6.99 -31.76
C ASN A 59 7.12 -6.85 -31.33
N ILE A 60 6.85 -6.65 -30.03
CA ILE A 60 5.52 -6.42 -29.46
C ILE A 60 5.31 -4.90 -29.32
N SER A 61 4.27 -4.36 -29.95
CA SER A 61 3.91 -2.94 -29.83
C SER A 61 3.45 -2.59 -28.40
N GLY A 62 3.51 -1.31 -28.02
CA GLY A 62 3.02 -0.85 -26.70
C GLY A 62 1.56 -1.24 -26.42
N ILE A 63 0.69 -1.18 -27.44
CA ILE A 63 -0.71 -1.63 -27.35
C ILE A 63 -0.78 -3.16 -27.22
N GLY A 64 0.05 -3.93 -27.93
CA GLY A 64 0.14 -5.38 -27.75
C GLY A 64 0.59 -5.76 -26.33
N SER A 65 1.55 -5.02 -25.77
CA SER A 65 2.02 -5.17 -24.40
C SER A 65 0.94 -4.85 -23.36
N LEU A 66 0.16 -3.78 -23.56
CA LEU A 66 -1.02 -3.44 -22.78
C LEU A 66 -2.07 -4.57 -22.79
N LEU A 67 -2.39 -5.11 -23.96
CA LEU A 67 -3.38 -6.20 -24.11
C LEU A 67 -2.90 -7.52 -23.50
N LEU A 68 -1.62 -7.89 -23.68
CA LEU A 68 -1.04 -9.08 -23.04
C LEU A 68 -1.01 -8.95 -21.52
N THR A 69 -0.70 -7.76 -21.01
CA THR A 69 -0.68 -7.46 -19.57
C THR A 69 -2.09 -7.55 -18.97
N TRP A 70 -3.08 -6.94 -19.62
CA TRP A 70 -4.50 -7.13 -19.27
C TRP A 70 -4.88 -8.61 -19.22
N ALA A 71 -4.59 -9.38 -20.27
CA ALA A 71 -4.99 -10.79 -20.38
C ALA A 71 -4.34 -11.66 -19.30
N ALA A 72 -3.03 -11.51 -19.07
CA ALA A 72 -2.29 -12.27 -18.07
C ALA A 72 -2.74 -11.92 -16.64
N MET A 73 -2.89 -10.63 -16.33
CA MET A 73 -3.40 -10.19 -15.02
C MET A 73 -4.84 -10.66 -14.80
N THR A 74 -5.70 -10.58 -15.82
CA THR A 74 -7.06 -11.10 -15.77
C THR A 74 -7.08 -12.59 -15.45
N ALA A 75 -6.23 -13.40 -16.09
CA ALA A 75 -6.14 -14.84 -15.84
C ALA A 75 -5.69 -15.17 -14.40
N VAL A 76 -4.60 -14.54 -13.93
CA VAL A 76 -4.03 -14.78 -12.59
C VAL A 76 -5.00 -14.31 -11.50
N LEU A 77 -5.60 -13.12 -11.64
CA LEU A 77 -6.57 -12.60 -10.69
C LEU A 77 -7.88 -13.38 -10.71
N ALA A 78 -8.34 -13.86 -11.88
CA ALA A 78 -9.53 -14.73 -11.98
C ALA A 78 -9.38 -16.03 -11.18
N VAL A 79 -8.20 -16.65 -11.17
CA VAL A 79 -7.88 -17.78 -10.28
C VAL A 79 -7.97 -17.36 -8.81
N GLY A 80 -7.42 -16.19 -8.46
CA GLY A 80 -7.58 -15.60 -7.13
C GLY A 80 -9.04 -15.43 -6.70
N ILE A 81 -9.87 -14.81 -7.53
CA ILE A 81 -11.31 -14.62 -7.26
C ILE A 81 -12.05 -15.96 -7.12
N LYS A 82 -11.66 -16.99 -7.90
CA LYS A 82 -12.18 -18.36 -7.74
C LYS A 82 -11.82 -18.94 -6.36
N CYS A 83 -10.62 -18.69 -5.84
CA CYS A 83 -10.20 -19.12 -4.49
C CYS A 83 -10.88 -18.35 -3.34
N LEU A 84 -11.27 -17.09 -3.56
CA LEU A 84 -12.20 -16.35 -2.67
C LEU A 84 -13.65 -16.86 -2.82
N GLY A 85 -13.93 -17.63 -3.86
CA GLY A 85 -15.27 -18.07 -4.27
C GLY A 85 -16.20 -16.91 -4.61
N GLY A 86 -15.69 -15.92 -5.34
CA GLY A 86 -16.46 -14.86 -6.00
C GLY A 86 -16.87 -15.25 -7.43
N ASN A 87 -17.63 -14.39 -8.11
CA ASN A 87 -18.07 -14.66 -9.48
C ASN A 87 -16.99 -14.25 -10.50
N VAL A 88 -16.31 -15.24 -11.07
CA VAL A 88 -15.22 -15.02 -12.04
C VAL A 88 -15.71 -14.30 -13.31
N GLY A 89 -16.89 -14.64 -13.84
CA GLY A 89 -17.41 -14.01 -15.07
C GLY A 89 -17.69 -12.51 -14.89
N ARG A 90 -18.34 -12.15 -13.78
CA ARG A 90 -18.55 -10.73 -13.43
C ARG A 90 -17.24 -10.01 -13.16
N PHE A 91 -16.32 -10.65 -12.42
CA PHE A 91 -15.00 -10.09 -12.18
C PHE A 91 -14.25 -9.81 -13.49
N VAL A 92 -14.22 -10.72 -14.46
CA VAL A 92 -13.51 -10.50 -15.73
C VAL A 92 -14.07 -9.29 -16.48
N VAL A 93 -15.39 -9.14 -16.58
CA VAL A 93 -16.03 -7.97 -17.23
C VAL A 93 -15.70 -6.68 -16.48
N ALA A 94 -15.90 -6.66 -15.16
CA ALA A 94 -15.63 -5.48 -14.33
C ALA A 94 -14.14 -5.10 -14.34
N PHE A 95 -13.24 -6.08 -14.21
CA PHE A 95 -11.79 -5.89 -14.19
C PHE A 95 -11.27 -5.39 -15.53
N THR A 96 -11.85 -5.83 -16.66
CA THR A 96 -11.50 -5.31 -17.99
C THR A 96 -11.75 -3.81 -18.07
N ILE A 97 -12.94 -3.35 -17.66
CA ILE A 97 -13.30 -1.93 -17.66
C ILE A 97 -12.44 -1.15 -16.65
N VAL A 98 -12.26 -1.67 -15.44
CA VAL A 98 -11.42 -1.07 -14.38
C VAL A 98 -9.97 -0.92 -14.84
N PHE A 99 -9.39 -1.94 -15.48
CA PHE A 99 -7.99 -1.95 -15.92
C PHE A 99 -7.73 -0.89 -16.99
N PHE A 100 -8.53 -0.86 -18.07
CA PHE A 100 -8.31 0.10 -19.15
C PHE A 100 -8.57 1.55 -18.71
N ILE A 101 -9.54 1.79 -17.81
CA ILE A 101 -9.76 3.13 -17.26
C ILE A 101 -8.61 3.54 -16.33
N ALA A 102 -8.15 2.66 -15.44
CA ALA A 102 -7.06 2.95 -14.51
C ALA A 102 -5.74 3.24 -15.25
N GLU A 103 -5.35 2.39 -16.22
CA GLU A 103 -4.16 2.61 -17.03
C GLU A 103 -4.28 3.84 -17.95
N PHE A 104 -5.48 4.17 -18.45
CA PHE A 104 -5.70 5.42 -19.19
C PHE A 104 -5.47 6.67 -18.32
N PHE A 105 -5.99 6.70 -17.09
CA PHE A 105 -5.75 7.82 -16.18
C PHE A 105 -4.30 7.87 -15.65
N PHE A 106 -3.64 6.73 -15.47
CA PHE A 106 -2.21 6.70 -15.19
C PHE A 106 -1.38 7.24 -16.38
N MET A 107 -1.71 6.81 -17.61
CA MET A 107 -1.12 7.32 -18.85
C MET A 107 -1.30 8.83 -18.98
N LEU A 108 -2.48 9.39 -18.66
CA LEU A 108 -2.67 10.85 -18.66
C LEU A 108 -1.72 11.55 -17.67
N GLY A 109 -1.56 11.03 -16.44
CA GLY A 109 -0.59 11.58 -15.48
C GLY A 109 0.87 11.43 -15.91
N ALA A 110 1.19 10.48 -16.78
CA ALA A 110 2.50 10.31 -17.40
C ALA A 110 2.77 11.25 -18.60
N ASN A 111 1.80 12.10 -19.01
CA ASN A 111 2.06 13.12 -20.03
C ASN A 111 3.17 14.08 -19.56
N ALA A 112 4.07 14.47 -20.47
CA ALA A 112 5.26 15.27 -20.13
C ALA A 112 4.91 16.63 -19.48
N HIS A 113 3.78 17.26 -19.81
CA HIS A 113 3.35 18.50 -19.13
C HIS A 113 2.96 18.27 -17.66
N ILE A 114 2.64 17.05 -17.23
CA ILE A 114 2.41 16.71 -15.82
C ILE A 114 3.70 16.17 -15.20
N ALA A 115 4.34 15.21 -15.89
CA ALA A 115 5.37 14.35 -15.34
C ALA A 115 6.82 14.82 -15.54
N ALA A 116 7.15 15.61 -16.56
CA ALA A 116 8.54 16.02 -16.79
C ALA A 116 8.97 17.05 -15.74
N THR A 117 10.09 16.83 -15.07
CA THR A 117 10.73 17.85 -14.21
C THR A 117 11.36 18.97 -15.05
N PRO A 118 11.68 20.15 -14.48
CA PRO A 118 12.24 21.26 -15.25
C PRO A 118 13.53 20.90 -16.03
N ASN A 119 14.41 20.12 -15.41
CA ASN A 119 15.62 19.56 -16.04
C ASN A 119 15.35 18.45 -17.09
N GLN A 120 14.08 18.06 -17.31
CA GLN A 120 13.66 17.15 -18.38
C GLN A 120 12.83 17.85 -19.48
N GLN A 121 12.30 19.06 -19.26
CA GLN A 121 11.45 19.78 -20.22
C GLN A 121 12.08 19.88 -21.62
N ALA A 122 13.37 20.25 -21.69
CA ALA A 122 14.12 20.36 -22.94
C ALA A 122 14.22 19.03 -23.73
N LYS A 123 14.26 17.88 -23.03
CA LYS A 123 14.28 16.55 -23.67
C LYS A 123 12.96 16.21 -24.38
N PHE A 124 11.85 16.77 -23.91
CA PHE A 124 10.52 16.56 -24.47
C PHE A 124 10.05 17.72 -25.37
N GLY A 125 10.88 18.76 -25.56
CA GLY A 125 10.54 19.92 -26.40
C GLY A 125 9.44 20.82 -25.84
N ILE A 126 9.14 20.73 -24.53
CA ILE A 126 8.09 21.51 -23.87
C ILE A 126 8.69 22.71 -23.12
N SER A 127 7.93 23.81 -23.03
CA SER A 127 8.33 25.03 -22.33
C SER A 127 7.83 25.13 -20.88
N TRP A 128 6.94 24.22 -20.46
CA TRP A 128 6.40 24.17 -19.10
C TRP A 128 5.93 22.76 -18.74
N SER A 129 5.95 22.44 -17.44
CA SER A 129 5.35 21.24 -16.85
C SER A 129 5.10 21.43 -15.34
N ILE A 130 4.28 20.55 -14.74
CA ILE A 130 3.99 20.54 -13.29
C ILE A 130 5.11 19.83 -12.47
N GLY A 131 5.95 19.01 -13.12
CA GLY A 131 7.13 18.41 -12.49
C GLY A 131 6.92 17.10 -11.72
N LEU A 132 5.70 16.56 -11.65
CA LEU A 132 5.27 15.58 -10.64
C LEU A 132 5.74 14.12 -10.83
N THR A 133 6.67 13.88 -11.76
CA THR A 133 7.12 12.56 -12.25
C THR A 133 5.98 11.69 -12.81
N THR A 134 6.31 10.54 -13.40
CA THR A 134 5.33 9.61 -14.00
C THR A 134 4.32 9.07 -12.99
N GLU A 135 4.74 8.96 -11.74
CA GLU A 135 3.99 8.51 -10.57
C GLU A 135 2.82 9.44 -10.24
N ALA A 136 2.76 10.66 -10.80
CA ALA A 136 1.56 11.51 -10.82
C ALA A 136 0.32 10.79 -11.38
N GLY A 137 0.51 9.81 -12.27
CA GLY A 137 -0.55 8.93 -12.76
C GLY A 137 -1.33 8.22 -11.65
N PHE A 138 -0.72 7.92 -10.50
CA PHE A 138 -1.44 7.34 -9.35
C PHE A 138 -2.45 8.33 -8.76
N ILE A 139 -2.09 9.62 -8.67
CA ILE A 139 -2.97 10.69 -8.17
C ILE A 139 -4.13 10.91 -9.16
N VAL A 140 -3.82 10.97 -10.46
CA VAL A 140 -4.83 11.15 -11.52
C VAL A 140 -5.82 9.97 -11.54
N ALA A 141 -5.33 8.73 -11.42
CA ALA A 141 -6.17 7.54 -11.33
C ALA A 141 -7.06 7.53 -10.07
N LEU A 142 -6.52 7.91 -8.90
CA LEU A 142 -7.30 8.06 -7.66
C LEU A 142 -8.42 9.08 -7.81
N ILE A 143 -8.11 10.29 -8.29
CA ILE A 143 -9.09 11.37 -8.48
C ILE A 143 -10.17 10.94 -9.49
N ALA A 144 -9.80 10.29 -10.59
CA ALA A 144 -10.74 9.76 -11.56
C ALA A 144 -11.70 8.72 -10.94
N GLY A 145 -11.20 7.80 -10.13
CA GLY A 145 -12.03 6.83 -9.40
C GLY A 145 -13.02 7.51 -8.46
N ILE A 146 -12.59 8.55 -7.73
CA ILE A 146 -13.46 9.34 -6.83
C ILE A 146 -14.56 10.07 -7.62
N LEU A 147 -14.20 10.70 -8.74
CA LEU A 147 -15.17 11.39 -9.60
C LEU A 147 -16.20 10.40 -10.16
N ILE A 148 -15.77 9.24 -10.66
CA ILE A 148 -16.68 8.20 -11.16
C ILE A 148 -17.60 7.68 -10.06
N SER A 149 -17.10 7.39 -8.85
CA SER A 149 -17.92 6.82 -7.76
C SER A 149 -18.93 7.78 -7.14
N ASN A 150 -18.72 9.09 -7.27
CA ASN A 150 -19.63 10.12 -6.74
C ASN A 150 -20.53 10.75 -7.82
N VAL A 151 -20.10 10.82 -9.08
CA VAL A 151 -20.93 11.32 -10.21
C VAL A 151 -21.74 10.20 -10.87
N ALA A 152 -21.18 9.00 -10.99
CA ALA A 152 -21.80 7.85 -11.65
C ALA A 152 -21.86 6.61 -10.73
N PRO A 153 -22.55 6.68 -9.56
CA PRO A 153 -22.54 5.60 -8.58
C PRO A 153 -23.02 4.24 -9.13
N ALA A 154 -23.96 4.23 -10.09
CA ALA A 154 -24.41 2.99 -10.75
C ALA A 154 -23.30 2.29 -11.56
N LEU A 155 -22.37 3.05 -12.16
CA LEU A 155 -21.19 2.52 -12.82
C LEU A 155 -20.21 1.94 -11.78
N ALA A 156 -20.01 2.62 -10.65
CA ALA A 156 -19.15 2.12 -9.58
C ALA A 156 -19.70 0.84 -8.92
N ASP A 157 -21.01 0.74 -8.70
CA ASP A 157 -21.63 -0.48 -8.18
C ASP A 157 -21.60 -1.64 -9.21
N MET A 158 -21.72 -1.35 -10.51
CA MET A 158 -21.52 -2.37 -11.57
C MET A 158 -20.09 -2.91 -11.59
N LEU A 159 -19.09 -2.05 -11.38
CA LEU A 159 -17.67 -2.43 -11.40
C LEU A 159 -17.16 -3.01 -10.07
N ARG A 160 -18.00 -3.04 -9.03
CA ARG A 160 -17.61 -3.32 -7.65
C ARG A 160 -17.00 -4.72 -7.43
N ASP A 161 -17.34 -5.71 -8.25
CA ASP A 161 -16.76 -7.06 -8.16
C ASP A 161 -15.23 -7.07 -8.39
N ALA A 162 -14.70 -6.07 -9.12
CA ALA A 162 -13.26 -5.88 -9.38
C ALA A 162 -12.61 -4.77 -8.53
N CYS A 163 -13.37 -3.97 -7.79
CA CYS A 163 -12.84 -2.90 -6.94
C CYS A 163 -12.24 -3.45 -5.63
N ARG A 164 -11.02 -4.03 -5.73
CA ARG A 164 -10.32 -4.72 -4.63
C ARG A 164 -8.95 -4.10 -4.32
N PRO A 165 -8.91 -2.85 -3.81
CA PRO A 165 -7.65 -2.16 -3.56
C PRO A 165 -6.74 -2.91 -2.59
N GLU A 166 -7.32 -3.53 -1.55
CA GLU A 166 -6.61 -4.39 -0.60
C GLU A 166 -5.90 -5.58 -1.27
N LEU A 167 -6.55 -6.26 -2.21
CA LEU A 167 -5.94 -7.37 -2.96
C LEU A 167 -4.76 -6.88 -3.82
N PHE A 168 -4.96 -5.81 -4.59
CA PHE A 168 -3.94 -5.28 -5.50
C PHE A 168 -2.72 -4.75 -4.73
N VAL A 169 -2.94 -3.99 -3.65
CA VAL A 169 -1.83 -3.42 -2.88
C VAL A 169 -1.04 -4.48 -2.13
N LYS A 170 -1.69 -5.53 -1.62
CA LYS A 170 -1.00 -6.64 -0.95
C LYS A 170 -0.16 -7.47 -1.92
N ILE A 171 -0.57 -7.59 -3.18
CA ILE A 171 0.29 -8.15 -4.25
C ILE A 171 1.48 -7.22 -4.53
N ALA A 172 1.22 -5.91 -4.68
CA ALA A 172 2.28 -4.91 -4.89
C ALA A 172 3.32 -4.90 -3.75
N ILE A 173 2.89 -5.12 -2.50
CA ILE A 173 3.75 -5.24 -1.31
C ILE A 173 4.65 -6.48 -1.39
N VAL A 174 4.10 -7.67 -1.69
CA VAL A 174 4.92 -8.90 -1.81
C VAL A 174 5.97 -8.76 -2.91
N VAL A 175 5.61 -8.10 -4.01
CA VAL A 175 6.54 -7.75 -5.11
C VAL A 175 7.57 -6.72 -4.66
N LEU A 176 7.17 -5.66 -3.94
CA LEU A 176 8.04 -4.62 -3.42
C LEU A 176 9.11 -5.18 -2.47
N GLY A 177 8.81 -6.20 -1.68
CA GLY A 177 9.80 -6.87 -0.82
C GLY A 177 11.07 -7.28 -1.58
N ALA A 178 10.93 -7.83 -2.80
CA ALA A 178 12.06 -8.18 -3.66
C ALA A 178 12.90 -6.95 -4.06
N GLU A 179 12.24 -5.86 -4.47
CA GLU A 179 12.90 -4.59 -4.82
C GLU A 179 13.69 -4.02 -3.65
N LEU A 180 13.12 -4.09 -2.45
CA LEU A 180 13.75 -3.58 -1.23
C LEU A 180 14.90 -4.48 -0.76
N GLY A 181 14.84 -5.80 -0.99
CA GLY A 181 15.97 -6.71 -0.71
C GLY A 181 17.21 -6.38 -1.53
N VAL A 182 17.04 -6.10 -2.82
CA VAL A 182 18.14 -5.66 -3.71
C VAL A 182 18.68 -4.27 -3.30
N LYS A 183 17.79 -3.31 -3.03
CA LYS A 183 18.20 -1.95 -2.59
C LYS A 183 18.93 -1.97 -1.24
N ALA A 184 18.44 -2.75 -0.27
CA ALA A 184 19.09 -2.91 1.03
C ALA A 184 20.48 -3.56 0.95
N ALA A 185 20.67 -4.54 0.04
CA ALA A 185 21.99 -5.11 -0.22
C ALA A 185 22.97 -4.08 -0.81
N GLY A 186 22.49 -3.22 -1.71
CA GLY A 186 23.28 -2.13 -2.29
C GLY A 186 23.58 -0.96 -1.35
N ALA A 187 22.86 -0.86 -0.23
CA ALA A 187 22.89 0.28 0.70
C ALA A 187 22.93 -0.17 2.18
N SER A 188 23.82 -1.13 2.47
CA SER A 188 23.93 -1.84 3.76
C SER A 188 23.98 -0.94 5.00
N GLY A 189 24.57 0.26 4.90
CA GLY A 189 24.61 1.25 5.99
C GLY A 189 23.23 1.72 6.45
N TYR A 190 22.23 1.79 5.58
CA TYR A 190 20.87 2.22 5.93
C TYR A 190 19.99 1.07 6.46
N ALA A 191 20.24 -0.17 6.04
CA ALA A 191 19.40 -1.33 6.34
C ALA A 191 19.21 -1.56 7.86
N GLY A 192 20.27 -1.40 8.65
CA GLY A 192 20.20 -1.52 10.11
C GLY A 192 19.29 -0.47 10.76
N HIS A 193 19.39 0.79 10.35
CA HIS A 193 18.51 1.87 10.83
C HIS A 193 17.05 1.60 10.46
N ILE A 194 16.78 1.18 9.23
CA ILE A 194 15.42 0.87 8.73
C ILE A 194 14.77 -0.23 9.58
N ILE A 195 15.47 -1.34 9.83
CA ILE A 195 14.99 -2.47 10.64
C ILE A 195 14.76 -2.06 12.11
N PHE A 196 15.71 -1.34 12.70
CA PHE A 196 15.59 -0.86 14.09
C PHE A 196 14.39 0.10 14.27
N ARG A 197 14.19 1.02 13.33
CA ARG A 197 13.04 1.95 13.33
C ARG A 197 11.70 1.25 13.10
N GLY A 198 11.68 0.11 12.41
CA GLY A 198 10.51 -0.79 12.36
C GLY A 198 10.15 -1.34 13.76
N LEU A 199 11.13 -1.76 14.55
CA LEU A 199 10.90 -2.20 15.94
C LEU A 199 10.41 -1.04 16.84
N CYS A 200 10.93 0.17 16.64
CA CYS A 200 10.45 1.38 17.35
C CYS A 200 8.99 1.72 16.98
N ALA A 201 8.60 1.55 15.71
CA ALA A 201 7.24 1.81 15.24
C ALA A 201 6.21 0.87 15.91
N ILE A 202 6.59 -0.36 16.27
CA ILE A 202 5.76 -1.26 17.08
C ILE A 202 5.55 -0.67 18.49
N VAL A 203 6.60 -0.20 19.15
CA VAL A 203 6.50 0.42 20.49
C VAL A 203 5.57 1.63 20.45
N GLU A 204 5.70 2.49 19.44
CA GLU A 204 4.84 3.65 19.24
C GLU A 204 3.37 3.28 18.98
N ALA A 205 3.10 2.44 17.98
CA ALA A 205 1.73 2.11 17.57
C ALA A 205 0.95 1.36 18.67
N TYR A 206 1.61 0.47 19.42
CA TYR A 206 0.95 -0.39 20.41
C TYR A 206 0.99 0.15 21.85
N LEU A 207 2.03 0.89 22.26
CA LEU A 207 2.14 1.40 23.64
C LEU A 207 1.83 2.90 23.76
N ILE A 208 2.02 3.70 22.71
CA ILE A 208 1.67 5.13 22.72
C ILE A 208 0.30 5.34 22.07
N TYR A 209 0.15 5.04 20.78
CA TYR A 209 -1.08 5.31 20.04
C TYR A 209 -2.27 4.52 20.59
N TRP A 210 -2.18 3.19 20.61
CA TRP A 210 -3.29 2.33 21.04
C TRP A 210 -3.77 2.67 22.46
N ALA A 211 -2.82 2.84 23.39
CA ALA A 211 -3.13 3.20 24.77
C ALA A 211 -3.84 4.57 24.86
N THR A 212 -3.40 5.55 24.07
CA THR A 212 -3.96 6.91 24.07
C THR A 212 -5.35 6.95 23.42
N VAL A 213 -5.55 6.33 22.25
CA VAL A 213 -6.88 6.23 21.63
C VAL A 213 -7.85 5.47 22.54
N TYR A 214 -7.41 4.35 23.13
CA TYR A 214 -8.23 3.58 24.06
C TYR A 214 -8.58 4.41 25.31
N TYR A 215 -7.63 5.13 25.89
CA TYR A 215 -7.88 6.04 27.01
C TYR A 215 -8.92 7.10 26.64
N ILE A 216 -8.74 7.81 25.52
CA ILE A 216 -9.65 8.88 25.07
C ILE A 216 -11.08 8.33 24.86
N ALA A 217 -11.20 7.22 24.14
CA ALA A 217 -12.46 6.55 23.87
C ALA A 217 -13.22 6.14 25.15
N ARG A 218 -12.50 5.60 26.15
CA ARG A 218 -13.08 5.13 27.41
C ARG A 218 -13.35 6.26 28.41
N LYS A 219 -12.41 7.20 28.58
CA LYS A 219 -12.43 8.24 29.62
C LYS A 219 -13.35 9.40 29.26
N TYR A 220 -13.22 9.96 28.06
CA TYR A 220 -13.97 11.13 27.63
C TYR A 220 -15.25 10.72 26.90
N PHE A 221 -15.15 9.89 25.86
CA PHE A 221 -16.28 9.52 25.00
C PHE A 221 -17.16 8.38 25.54
N LYS A 222 -16.78 7.79 26.69
CA LYS A 222 -17.53 6.75 27.43
C LYS A 222 -17.87 5.49 26.62
N PHE A 223 -17.13 5.20 25.54
CA PHE A 223 -17.35 3.98 24.76
C PHE A 223 -17.20 2.73 25.65
N SER A 224 -17.97 1.68 25.33
CA SER A 224 -17.79 0.38 25.96
C SER A 224 -16.43 -0.21 25.59
N ARG A 225 -15.96 -1.22 26.33
CA ARG A 225 -14.73 -1.94 25.99
C ARG A 225 -14.80 -2.59 24.60
N GLU A 226 -16.00 -3.08 24.24
CA GLU A 226 -16.31 -3.69 22.94
C GLU A 226 -16.07 -2.73 21.77
N TRP A 227 -16.48 -1.45 21.89
CA TRP A 227 -16.24 -0.43 20.86
C TRP A 227 -14.83 0.15 20.90
N ALA A 228 -14.29 0.37 22.10
CA ALA A 228 -13.03 1.09 22.26
C ALA A 228 -11.79 0.26 21.87
N VAL A 229 -11.80 -1.07 22.04
CA VAL A 229 -10.65 -1.91 21.63
C VAL A 229 -10.49 -1.94 20.09
N PRO A 230 -11.52 -2.26 19.28
CA PRO A 230 -11.39 -2.28 17.82
C PRO A 230 -11.09 -0.89 17.24
N MET A 231 -11.70 0.15 17.79
CA MET A 231 -11.42 1.53 17.40
C MET A 231 -9.98 1.94 17.73
N ALA A 232 -9.47 1.64 18.93
CA ALA A 232 -8.07 1.92 19.27
C ALA A 232 -7.10 1.15 18.38
N SER A 233 -7.38 -0.11 18.08
CA SER A 233 -6.58 -0.93 17.17
C SER A 233 -6.56 -0.38 15.75
N GLY A 234 -7.72 -0.07 15.18
CA GLY A 234 -7.81 0.44 13.82
C GLY A 234 -7.17 1.83 13.65
N ILE A 235 -7.48 2.78 14.55
CA ILE A 235 -6.93 4.14 14.51
C ILE A 235 -5.41 4.15 14.77
N SER A 236 -4.84 3.12 15.40
CA SER A 236 -3.42 3.13 15.77
C SER A 236 -2.52 2.35 14.79
N ILE A 237 -3.01 1.25 14.23
CA ILE A 237 -2.19 0.16 13.64
C ILE A 237 -2.41 0.09 12.10
N CYS A 238 -3.01 -1.00 11.62
CA CYS A 238 -3.30 -1.36 10.23
C CYS A 238 -4.77 -1.17 9.85
N GLY A 239 -5.45 -0.23 10.51
CA GLY A 239 -6.82 0.15 10.13
C GLY A 239 -7.84 -0.98 10.23
N VAL A 240 -8.46 -1.28 9.09
CA VAL A 240 -9.48 -2.32 8.90
C VAL A 240 -9.00 -3.68 9.44
N SER A 241 -7.79 -4.09 9.09
CA SER A 241 -7.17 -5.35 9.52
C SER A 241 -7.12 -5.45 11.06
N ALA A 242 -6.64 -4.40 11.72
CA ALA A 242 -6.54 -4.33 13.18
C ALA A 242 -7.91 -4.26 13.89
N ALA A 243 -8.86 -3.50 13.34
CA ALA A 243 -10.21 -3.40 13.88
C ALA A 243 -10.92 -4.77 13.85
N ILE A 244 -10.87 -5.47 12.73
CA ILE A 244 -11.46 -6.80 12.56
C ILE A 244 -10.76 -7.84 13.45
N ALA A 245 -9.42 -7.91 13.42
CA ALA A 245 -8.66 -8.89 14.19
C ALA A 245 -8.89 -8.78 15.71
N THR A 246 -8.94 -7.55 16.23
CA THR A 246 -9.11 -7.29 17.67
C THR A 246 -10.58 -7.27 18.11
N GLY A 247 -11.53 -6.86 17.26
CA GLY A 247 -12.96 -7.11 17.47
C GLY A 247 -13.26 -8.59 17.58
N SER A 248 -12.62 -9.41 16.74
CA SER A 248 -12.72 -10.88 16.79
C SER A 248 -11.98 -11.49 17.98
N ALA A 249 -11.00 -10.79 18.58
CA ALA A 249 -10.27 -11.24 19.78
C ALA A 249 -11.11 -11.09 21.04
N ILE A 250 -11.86 -9.98 21.14
CA ILE A 250 -12.74 -9.66 22.28
C ILE A 250 -14.18 -10.18 22.09
N ARG A 251 -14.45 -10.91 21.00
CA ARG A 251 -15.80 -11.44 20.63
C ARG A 251 -16.86 -10.33 20.49
N ALA A 252 -16.47 -9.17 19.95
CA ALA A 252 -17.39 -8.06 19.68
C ALA A 252 -18.47 -8.43 18.66
N ARG A 253 -19.64 -7.79 18.73
CA ARG A 253 -20.70 -7.94 17.72
C ARG A 253 -20.16 -7.48 16.35
N PRO A 254 -20.42 -8.19 15.23
CA PRO A 254 -19.81 -7.90 13.92
C PRO A 254 -19.97 -6.46 13.42
N VAL A 255 -21.07 -5.79 13.77
CA VAL A 255 -21.29 -4.37 13.47
C VAL A 255 -20.17 -3.46 14.00
N VAL A 256 -19.56 -3.80 15.14
CA VAL A 256 -18.53 -2.97 15.79
C VAL A 256 -17.27 -2.81 14.93
N PRO A 257 -16.55 -3.89 14.55
CA PRO A 257 -15.40 -3.75 13.65
C PRO A 257 -15.80 -3.29 12.25
N ILE A 258 -17.02 -3.57 11.76
CA ILE A 258 -17.49 -3.09 10.45
C ILE A 258 -17.60 -1.56 10.44
N MET A 259 -18.35 -0.95 11.35
CA MET A 259 -18.52 0.51 11.39
C MET A 259 -17.20 1.25 11.66
N VAL A 260 -16.31 0.66 12.47
CA VAL A 260 -14.94 1.17 12.69
C VAL A 260 -14.13 1.09 11.38
N SER A 261 -14.25 0.00 10.63
CA SER A 261 -13.55 -0.19 9.35
C SER A 261 -14.03 0.78 8.26
N SER A 262 -15.35 0.98 8.11
CA SER A 262 -15.90 2.00 7.19
C SER A 262 -15.29 3.38 7.48
N LEU A 263 -15.29 3.78 8.76
CA LEU A 263 -14.77 5.07 9.20
C LEU A 263 -13.29 5.25 8.86
N ILE A 264 -12.48 4.23 9.11
CA ILE A 264 -11.05 4.21 8.80
C ILE A 264 -10.82 4.40 7.29
N VAL A 265 -11.62 3.78 6.43
CA VAL A 265 -11.51 3.96 4.98
C VAL A 265 -11.78 5.42 4.58
N VAL A 266 -12.76 6.10 5.19
CA VAL A 266 -13.01 7.54 4.93
C VAL A 266 -11.78 8.38 5.24
N PHE A 267 -11.25 8.25 6.46
CA PHE A 267 -10.11 9.06 6.89
C PHE A 267 -8.83 8.68 6.14
N THR A 268 -8.60 7.40 5.86
CA THR A 268 -7.51 6.94 4.97
C THR A 268 -7.52 7.67 3.63
N CYS A 269 -8.69 7.84 3.00
CA CYS A 269 -8.79 8.54 1.72
C CYS A 269 -8.42 10.03 1.85
N ILE A 270 -8.83 10.68 2.95
CA ILE A 270 -8.49 12.08 3.24
C ILE A 270 -6.99 12.22 3.58
N GLU A 271 -6.47 11.36 4.44
CA GLU A 271 -5.06 11.25 4.84
C GLU A 271 -4.17 11.12 3.59
N MET A 272 -4.50 10.21 2.67
CA MET A 272 -3.77 9.97 1.44
C MET A 272 -3.87 11.10 0.40
N LEU A 273 -4.98 11.84 0.38
CA LEU A 273 -5.16 13.01 -0.49
C LEU A 273 -4.50 14.29 0.04
N VAL A 274 -4.17 14.37 1.34
CA VAL A 274 -3.69 15.60 1.99
C VAL A 274 -2.26 15.46 2.52
N LEU A 275 -1.96 14.44 3.31
CA LEU A 275 -0.69 14.33 4.03
C LEU A 275 0.55 14.24 3.11
N PRO A 276 0.52 13.59 1.93
CA PRO A 276 1.64 13.63 1.00
C PRO A 276 1.98 15.04 0.48
N PHE A 277 0.98 15.90 0.27
CA PHE A 277 1.19 17.28 -0.15
C PHE A 277 1.70 18.15 1.01
N VAL A 278 1.22 17.92 2.23
CA VAL A 278 1.76 18.54 3.44
C VAL A 278 3.23 18.13 3.67
N ALA A 279 3.55 16.85 3.46
CA ALA A 279 4.93 16.34 3.52
C ALA A 279 5.81 16.96 2.43
N ALA A 280 5.34 17.03 1.19
CA ALA A 280 6.06 17.69 0.10
C ALA A 280 6.18 19.22 0.29
N PHE A 281 5.33 19.84 1.09
CA PHE A 281 5.47 21.25 1.47
C PHE A 281 6.52 21.43 2.58
N PHE A 282 6.35 20.80 3.74
CA PHE A 282 7.17 21.06 4.94
C PHE A 282 8.42 20.17 5.08
N LEU A 283 8.45 18.98 4.47
CA LEU A 283 9.46 17.94 4.69
C LEU A 283 10.25 17.56 3.42
N HIS A 284 10.24 18.41 2.40
CA HIS A 284 10.96 18.13 1.14
C HIS A 284 12.48 18.00 1.32
N ASN A 285 13.06 18.68 2.32
CA ASN A 285 14.47 18.53 2.71
C ASN A 285 14.72 17.33 3.64
N GLU A 286 13.65 16.70 4.14
CA GLU A 286 13.68 15.60 5.12
C GLU A 286 12.94 14.36 4.59
N PRO A 287 13.33 13.83 3.41
CA PRO A 287 12.60 12.77 2.70
C PRO A 287 12.39 11.50 3.54
N MET A 288 13.38 11.09 4.35
CA MET A 288 13.25 9.90 5.19
C MET A 288 12.34 10.13 6.41
N VAL A 289 12.20 11.39 6.87
CA VAL A 289 11.19 11.78 7.88
C VAL A 289 9.80 11.72 7.26
N ALA A 290 9.63 12.27 6.05
CA ALA A 290 8.37 12.25 5.33
C ALA A 290 7.82 10.83 5.12
N GLY A 291 8.67 9.89 4.69
CA GLY A 291 8.29 8.48 4.54
C GLY A 291 7.94 7.80 5.87
N GLY A 292 8.68 8.09 6.94
CA GLY A 292 8.37 7.57 8.28
C GLY A 292 7.01 8.05 8.74
N TRP A 293 6.73 9.34 8.51
CA TRP A 293 5.50 9.99 8.91
C TRP A 293 4.29 9.44 8.14
N MET A 294 4.40 9.12 6.85
CA MET A 294 3.32 8.43 6.12
C MET A 294 3.02 7.05 6.72
N GLY A 295 4.04 6.27 7.08
CA GLY A 295 3.87 4.92 7.64
C GLY A 295 3.19 4.92 9.02
N LEU A 296 3.50 5.94 9.82
CA LEU A 296 2.96 6.15 11.16
C LEU A 296 1.58 6.82 11.17
N ALA A 297 1.39 7.91 10.41
CA ALA A 297 0.19 8.73 10.47
C ALA A 297 -1.01 8.12 9.73
N VAL A 298 -0.80 7.52 8.56
CA VAL A 298 -1.88 7.03 7.69
C VAL A 298 -2.36 5.64 8.13
N LYS A 299 -3.68 5.43 8.27
CA LYS A 299 -4.26 4.29 9.01
C LYS A 299 -4.90 3.20 8.14
N SER A 300 -4.27 2.90 7.02
CA SER A 300 -4.51 1.69 6.21
C SER A 300 -3.18 1.23 5.64
N ASP A 301 -3.03 -0.08 5.42
CA ASP A 301 -1.81 -0.66 4.85
C ASP A 301 -1.64 -0.16 3.41
N GLY A 302 -2.72 -0.27 2.64
CA GLY A 302 -2.78 0.25 1.28
C GLY A 302 -2.69 1.77 1.22
N GLY A 303 -3.47 2.47 2.04
CA GLY A 303 -3.48 3.94 2.05
C GLY A 303 -2.16 4.56 2.50
N ALA A 304 -1.46 3.97 3.47
CA ALA A 304 -0.17 4.47 3.92
C ALA A 304 0.90 4.27 2.85
N ILE A 305 0.97 3.09 2.24
CA ILE A 305 1.98 2.79 1.21
C ILE A 305 1.72 3.58 -0.08
N ALA A 306 0.44 3.79 -0.42
CA ALA A 306 0.03 4.74 -1.45
C ALA A 306 0.45 6.18 -1.12
N SER A 307 0.23 6.65 0.11
CA SER A 307 0.69 7.96 0.58
C SER A 307 2.22 8.09 0.51
N GLY A 308 2.95 7.03 0.85
CA GLY A 308 4.39 6.94 0.71
C GLY A 308 4.86 7.06 -0.73
N ALA A 309 4.18 6.39 -1.67
CA ALA A 309 4.48 6.48 -3.11
C ALA A 309 4.16 7.87 -3.70
N ILE A 310 3.07 8.52 -3.29
CA ILE A 310 2.80 9.92 -3.64
C ILE A 310 3.91 10.81 -3.07
N THR A 311 4.26 10.63 -1.80
CA THR A 311 5.28 11.45 -1.12
C THR A 311 6.66 11.27 -1.76
N ASP A 312 7.01 10.04 -2.17
CA ASP A 312 8.22 9.73 -2.92
C ASP A 312 8.29 10.56 -4.22
N ALA A 313 7.23 10.52 -5.03
CA ALA A 313 7.11 11.29 -6.27
C ALA A 313 7.18 12.82 -6.03
N LEU A 314 6.34 13.36 -5.14
CA LEU A 314 6.25 14.80 -4.88
C LEU A 314 7.53 15.40 -4.29
N ILE A 315 8.26 14.65 -3.46
CA ILE A 315 9.53 15.11 -2.87
C ILE A 315 10.68 14.95 -3.86
N ARG A 316 10.73 13.85 -4.64
CA ARG A 316 11.70 13.67 -5.73
C ARG A 316 11.54 14.73 -6.83
N ALA A 317 10.32 15.10 -7.17
CA ALA A 317 10.01 16.20 -8.09
C ALA A 317 10.74 17.47 -7.69
N LYS A 318 10.47 17.99 -6.48
CA LYS A 318 11.12 19.18 -5.92
C LYS A 318 12.64 19.07 -5.80
N ALA A 319 13.14 17.91 -5.39
CA ALA A 319 14.59 17.70 -5.28
C ALA A 319 15.28 17.89 -6.64
N MET A 320 14.66 17.42 -7.73
CA MET A 320 15.16 17.60 -9.09
C MET A 320 15.08 19.04 -9.59
N GLU A 321 14.16 19.87 -9.09
CA GLU A 321 14.15 21.33 -9.32
C GLU A 321 15.37 21.99 -8.67
N ALA A 322 15.77 21.52 -7.48
CA ALA A 322 16.99 21.91 -6.78
C ALA A 322 18.27 21.23 -7.31
N GLY A 323 18.19 20.48 -8.42
CA GLY A 323 19.32 19.78 -9.06
C GLY A 323 19.73 18.45 -8.41
N ILE A 324 19.01 17.96 -7.39
CA ILE A 324 19.31 16.72 -6.67
C ILE A 324 18.47 15.57 -7.23
N ILE A 325 19.12 14.59 -7.86
CA ILE A 325 18.46 13.39 -8.38
C ILE A 325 18.55 12.25 -7.36
N TRP A 326 17.55 12.13 -6.49
CA TRP A 326 17.42 10.99 -5.58
C TRP A 326 16.97 9.70 -6.28
N GLU A 327 17.38 8.53 -5.77
CA GLU A 327 16.85 7.23 -6.23
C GLU A 327 15.34 7.09 -5.91
N SER A 328 14.58 6.42 -6.78
CA SER A 328 13.12 6.21 -6.63
C SER A 328 12.79 5.16 -5.55
N GLY A 329 11.66 5.35 -4.86
CA GLY A 329 11.04 4.37 -3.97
C GLY A 329 11.66 4.27 -2.58
N TRP A 330 12.61 5.13 -2.22
CA TRP A 330 13.24 5.14 -0.89
C TRP A 330 12.30 5.69 0.19
N ILE A 331 11.45 6.66 -0.14
CA ILE A 331 10.44 7.22 0.78
C ILE A 331 9.31 6.20 0.93
N THR A 332 8.92 5.53 -0.18
CA THR A 332 8.00 4.39 -0.20
C THR A 332 8.51 3.20 0.61
N MET A 333 9.82 2.89 0.52
CA MET A 333 10.49 1.82 1.27
C MET A 333 10.37 2.03 2.77
N VAL A 334 10.67 3.26 3.24
CA VAL A 334 10.54 3.62 4.65
C VAL A 334 9.09 3.48 5.09
N THR A 335 8.17 4.06 4.33
CA THR A 335 6.72 4.02 4.61
C THR A 335 6.23 2.58 4.77
N THR A 336 6.61 1.73 3.82
CA THR A 336 6.27 0.30 3.77
C THR A 336 6.86 -0.46 4.94
N THR A 337 8.14 -0.25 5.26
CA THR A 337 8.81 -1.00 6.33
C THR A 337 8.27 -0.63 7.71
N VAL A 338 8.04 0.67 7.95
CA VAL A 338 7.40 1.17 9.19
C VAL A 338 6.01 0.56 9.36
N LYS A 339 5.19 0.54 8.30
CA LYS A 339 3.86 -0.09 8.34
C LYS A 339 3.95 -1.60 8.58
N ILE A 340 4.71 -2.34 7.78
CA ILE A 340 4.75 -3.81 7.87
C ILE A 340 5.28 -4.32 9.21
N PHE A 341 6.21 -3.62 9.87
CA PHE A 341 6.62 -4.00 11.24
C PHE A 341 5.47 -3.84 12.25
N ILE A 342 4.68 -2.77 12.15
CA ILE A 342 3.45 -2.60 12.93
C ILE A 342 2.46 -3.75 12.63
N ASP A 343 2.34 -4.17 11.37
CA ASP A 343 1.43 -5.22 10.93
C ASP A 343 1.82 -6.61 11.44
N ILE A 344 3.12 -6.96 11.44
CA ILE A 344 3.65 -8.23 12.00
C ILE A 344 3.13 -8.45 13.43
N PHE A 345 3.07 -7.38 14.23
CA PHE A 345 2.71 -7.46 15.64
C PHE A 345 1.20 -7.64 15.89
N ILE A 346 0.32 -7.51 14.88
CA ILE A 346 -1.14 -7.58 15.10
C ILE A 346 -1.59 -8.98 15.54
N GLY A 347 -0.91 -10.03 15.09
CA GLY A 347 -1.17 -11.40 15.55
C GLY A 347 -0.86 -11.57 17.04
N VAL A 348 0.28 -11.05 17.48
CA VAL A 348 0.68 -11.04 18.90
C VAL A 348 -0.31 -10.23 19.73
N TRP A 349 -0.68 -9.03 19.27
CA TRP A 349 -1.61 -8.16 19.99
C TRP A 349 -3.03 -8.73 20.07
N ALA A 350 -3.53 -9.34 18.99
CA ALA A 350 -4.83 -10.02 18.99
C ALA A 350 -4.84 -11.22 19.95
N PHE A 351 -3.73 -11.96 20.08
CA PHE A 351 -3.59 -13.02 21.09
C PHE A 351 -3.60 -12.47 22.52
N VAL A 352 -2.79 -11.44 22.79
CA VAL A 352 -2.74 -10.76 24.11
C VAL A 352 -4.12 -10.23 24.51
N LEU A 353 -4.83 -9.55 23.59
CA LEU A 353 -6.17 -9.04 23.84
C LEU A 353 -7.18 -10.17 24.09
N ALA A 354 -7.14 -11.26 23.33
CA ALA A 354 -8.03 -12.41 23.55
C ALA A 354 -7.79 -13.09 24.91
N TRP A 355 -6.52 -13.27 25.30
CA TRP A 355 -6.14 -13.84 26.60
C TRP A 355 -6.59 -12.92 27.76
N VAL A 356 -6.29 -11.62 27.69
CA VAL A 356 -6.76 -10.62 28.67
C VAL A 356 -8.29 -10.62 28.76
N TRP A 357 -8.99 -10.73 27.63
CA TRP A 357 -10.46 -10.71 27.61
C TRP A 357 -11.07 -11.94 28.27
N ALA A 358 -10.57 -13.14 27.94
CA ALA A 358 -10.99 -14.38 28.58
C ALA A 358 -10.69 -14.37 30.10
N ALA A 359 -9.50 -13.91 30.51
CA ALA A 359 -9.08 -13.93 31.91
C ALA A 359 -9.74 -12.84 32.79
N LYS A 360 -10.05 -11.66 32.24
CA LYS A 360 -10.54 -10.50 33.02
C LYS A 360 -12.02 -10.19 32.82
N PHE A 361 -12.61 -10.47 31.66
CA PHE A 361 -13.94 -9.97 31.29
C PHE A 361 -14.96 -11.05 30.97
N ASP A 362 -14.56 -12.18 30.39
CA ASP A 362 -15.49 -13.25 29.96
C ASP A 362 -15.58 -14.42 30.95
N LYS A 363 -15.99 -14.11 32.18
CA LYS A 363 -16.06 -15.09 33.29
C LYS A 363 -17.19 -16.12 33.20
N THR A 364 -18.04 -16.07 32.17
CA THR A 364 -19.28 -16.87 32.07
C THR A 364 -19.60 -17.44 30.68
N ARG A 365 -18.63 -17.48 29.74
CA ARG A 365 -18.78 -18.21 28.43
C ARG A 365 -17.62 -19.15 28.14
N GLY A 366 -17.65 -20.31 28.82
CA GLY A 366 -16.60 -21.33 28.83
C GLY A 366 -16.60 -22.31 27.64
N GLU A 367 -16.83 -21.86 26.40
CA GLU A 367 -16.88 -22.77 25.23
C GLU A 367 -15.60 -22.79 24.37
N ARG A 368 -14.75 -21.74 24.41
CA ARG A 368 -13.39 -21.82 23.87
C ARG A 368 -12.46 -20.70 24.36
N THR A 369 -11.30 -21.04 24.89
CA THR A 369 -10.14 -20.12 24.89
C THR A 369 -9.60 -20.00 23.46
N MET A 370 -9.07 -18.83 23.09
CA MET A 370 -8.57 -18.62 21.72
C MET A 370 -7.25 -19.38 21.51
N THR A 371 -7.22 -20.24 20.49
CA THR A 371 -6.10 -21.14 20.22
C THR A 371 -5.04 -20.49 19.33
N PHE A 372 -3.84 -21.07 19.25
CA PHE A 372 -2.81 -20.62 18.29
C PHE A 372 -3.31 -20.67 16.83
N GLY A 373 -4.18 -21.63 16.49
CA GLY A 373 -4.83 -21.69 15.17
C GLY A 373 -5.71 -20.48 14.87
N ASP A 374 -6.40 -19.93 15.88
CA ASP A 374 -7.22 -18.71 15.74
C ASP A 374 -6.35 -17.45 15.54
N VAL A 375 -5.10 -17.46 16.02
CA VAL A 375 -4.11 -16.40 15.77
C VAL A 375 -3.56 -16.53 14.35
N TRP A 376 -3.15 -17.73 13.94
CA TRP A 376 -2.64 -18.02 12.59
C TRP A 376 -3.68 -17.84 11.47
N ALA A 377 -4.97 -17.95 11.81
CA ALA A 377 -6.08 -17.61 10.92
C ALA A 377 -6.22 -16.10 10.67
N ARG A 378 -5.62 -15.24 11.51
CA ARG A 378 -5.74 -13.77 11.49
C ARG A 378 -4.43 -13.02 11.19
N PHE A 379 -3.30 -13.74 11.10
CA PHE A 379 -2.04 -13.13 10.72
C PHE A 379 -2.10 -12.61 9.27
N PRO A 380 -1.63 -11.39 8.94
CA PRO A 380 -1.72 -10.85 7.59
C PRO A 380 -0.76 -11.60 6.64
N ARG A 381 -1.27 -12.60 5.92
CA ARG A 381 -0.42 -13.59 5.21
C ARG A 381 0.47 -12.99 4.12
N PHE A 382 0.08 -11.87 3.50
CA PHE A 382 0.91 -11.15 2.54
C PHE A 382 2.26 -10.70 3.13
N VAL A 383 2.33 -10.45 4.45
CA VAL A 383 3.57 -10.07 5.15
C VAL A 383 4.62 -11.18 5.11
N LEU A 384 4.21 -12.46 5.12
CA LEU A 384 5.15 -13.58 4.92
C LEU A 384 5.77 -13.54 3.53
N GLY A 385 5.02 -13.07 2.53
CA GLY A 385 5.50 -12.88 1.17
C GLY A 385 6.50 -11.72 1.10
N TYR A 386 6.18 -10.56 1.67
CA TYR A 386 7.10 -9.43 1.77
C TYR A 386 8.43 -9.80 2.44
N VAL A 387 8.37 -10.42 3.63
CA VAL A 387 9.57 -10.83 4.37
C VAL A 387 10.33 -11.90 3.61
N GLY A 388 9.64 -12.85 2.97
CA GLY A 388 10.24 -13.87 2.13
C GLY A 388 10.99 -13.29 0.93
N THR A 389 10.34 -12.48 0.10
CA THR A 389 10.95 -11.89 -1.10
C THR A 389 12.08 -10.92 -0.74
N PHE A 390 11.94 -10.15 0.34
CA PHE A 390 12.98 -9.29 0.89
C PHE A 390 14.21 -10.10 1.33
N VAL A 391 14.05 -11.09 2.22
CA VAL A 391 15.17 -11.87 2.74
C VAL A 391 15.84 -12.70 1.64
N ILE A 392 15.08 -13.28 0.72
CA ILE A 392 15.64 -14.03 -0.42
C ILE A 392 16.50 -13.11 -1.30
N MET A 393 15.98 -11.96 -1.74
CA MET A 393 16.76 -11.06 -2.61
C MET A 393 17.94 -10.41 -1.89
N LEU A 394 17.79 -10.07 -0.60
CA LEU A 394 18.87 -9.56 0.23
C LEU A 394 20.02 -10.58 0.34
N LEU A 395 19.71 -11.84 0.70
CA LEU A 395 20.71 -12.89 0.84
C LEU A 395 21.37 -13.26 -0.49
N ILE A 396 20.66 -13.21 -1.61
CA ILE A 396 21.23 -13.42 -2.96
C ILE A 396 22.18 -12.27 -3.32
N CYS A 397 21.75 -11.01 -3.15
CA CYS A 397 22.55 -9.85 -3.55
C CYS A 397 23.76 -9.60 -2.64
N LEU A 398 23.75 -10.09 -1.40
CA LEU A 398 24.91 -10.03 -0.50
C LEU A 398 26.01 -11.07 -0.81
N GLN A 399 25.73 -12.10 -1.62
CA GLN A 399 26.72 -13.14 -1.92
C GLN A 399 27.79 -12.70 -2.93
N SER A 400 27.43 -11.92 -3.95
CA SER A 400 28.41 -11.39 -4.92
C SER A 400 27.91 -10.13 -5.63
N LYS A 401 28.86 -9.33 -6.16
CA LYS A 401 28.55 -8.13 -6.97
C LYS A 401 27.79 -8.49 -8.26
N GLU A 402 28.01 -9.68 -8.79
CA GLU A 402 27.31 -10.21 -9.97
C GLU A 402 25.86 -10.57 -9.64
N LEU A 403 25.61 -11.25 -8.52
CA LEU A 403 24.25 -11.52 -8.04
C LEU A 403 23.50 -10.24 -7.66
N ALA A 404 24.19 -9.22 -7.12
CA ALA A 404 23.61 -7.89 -6.93
C ALA A 404 23.23 -7.21 -8.26
N ALA A 405 24.01 -7.40 -9.33
CA ALA A 405 23.69 -6.91 -10.67
C ALA A 405 22.51 -7.68 -11.29
N MET A 406 22.45 -9.00 -11.15
CA MET A 406 21.29 -9.79 -11.59
C MET A 406 20.03 -9.48 -10.78
N GLY A 407 20.18 -9.14 -9.49
CA GLY A 407 19.10 -8.58 -8.68
C GLY A 407 18.49 -7.31 -9.28
N LYS A 408 19.33 -6.42 -9.86
CA LYS A 408 18.83 -5.24 -10.59
C LYS A 408 18.00 -5.61 -11.82
N SER A 409 18.31 -6.73 -12.49
CA SER A 409 17.49 -7.27 -13.58
C SER A 409 16.10 -7.70 -13.08
N VAL A 410 16.05 -8.57 -12.06
CA VAL A 410 14.78 -9.05 -11.45
C VAL A 410 13.85 -7.90 -11.08
N ILE A 411 14.36 -6.84 -10.45
CA ILE A 411 13.54 -5.71 -10.00
C ILE A 411 13.12 -4.78 -11.14
N SER A 412 13.91 -4.71 -12.23
CA SER A 412 13.52 -3.95 -13.42
C SER A 412 12.26 -4.51 -14.08
N THR A 413 12.06 -5.83 -13.97
CA THR A 413 10.88 -6.54 -14.50
C THR A 413 9.70 -6.52 -13.53
N LEU A 414 9.96 -6.45 -12.21
CA LEU A 414 8.92 -6.31 -11.18
C LEU A 414 8.37 -4.89 -11.04
N GLY A 415 9.19 -3.86 -11.28
CA GLY A 415 8.80 -2.45 -11.13
C GLY A 415 7.53 -2.06 -11.90
N PRO A 416 7.41 -2.38 -13.20
CA PRO A 416 6.20 -2.09 -13.99
C PRO A 416 4.95 -2.82 -13.47
N LEU A 417 5.06 -4.11 -13.10
CA LEU A 417 3.95 -4.83 -12.46
C LEU A 417 3.54 -4.16 -11.13
N ARG A 418 4.50 -3.75 -10.30
CA ARG A 418 4.22 -3.01 -9.06
C ARG A 418 3.50 -1.69 -9.34
N THR A 419 3.93 -0.96 -10.37
CA THR A 419 3.24 0.26 -10.83
C THR A 419 1.79 -0.04 -11.22
N ILE A 420 1.53 -1.04 -12.05
CA ILE A 420 0.15 -1.40 -12.47
C ILE A 420 -0.70 -1.82 -11.26
N PHE A 421 -0.17 -2.63 -10.33
CA PHE A 421 -0.91 -2.98 -9.11
C PHE A 421 -1.18 -1.76 -8.21
N PHE A 422 -0.28 -0.77 -8.14
CA PHE A 422 -0.59 0.51 -7.49
C PHE A 422 -1.61 1.33 -8.29
N THR A 423 -1.52 1.46 -9.61
CA THR A 423 -2.54 2.11 -10.46
C THR A 423 -3.94 1.54 -10.20
N LEU A 424 -4.07 0.22 -10.22
CA LEU A 424 -5.31 -0.49 -9.89
C LEU A 424 -5.76 -0.25 -8.43
N THR A 425 -4.82 -0.24 -7.47
CA THR A 425 -5.11 0.10 -6.07
C THR A 425 -5.72 1.49 -5.96
N PHE A 426 -5.02 2.52 -6.45
CA PHE A 426 -5.40 3.92 -6.28
C PHE A 426 -6.72 4.22 -6.98
N PHE A 427 -6.89 3.76 -8.23
CA PHE A 427 -8.16 3.87 -8.94
C PHE A 427 -9.30 3.18 -8.17
N THR A 428 -9.09 1.96 -7.67
CA THR A 428 -10.16 1.22 -6.99
C THR A 428 -10.42 1.65 -5.54
N ILE A 429 -9.47 2.33 -4.87
CA ILE A 429 -9.76 3.14 -3.67
C ILE A 429 -10.78 4.22 -4.05
N GLY A 430 -10.47 5.04 -5.06
CA GLY A 430 -11.39 6.10 -5.50
C GLY A 430 -12.77 5.57 -5.89
N MET A 431 -12.83 4.42 -6.57
CA MET A 431 -14.09 3.77 -6.94
C MET A 431 -14.95 3.31 -5.75
N VAL A 432 -14.36 3.07 -4.57
CA VAL A 432 -15.13 2.76 -3.34
C VAL A 432 -15.39 3.97 -2.44
N SER A 433 -14.70 5.11 -2.66
CA SER A 433 -14.82 6.36 -1.91
C SER A 433 -16.11 7.17 -2.19
N ASN A 434 -17.29 6.54 -2.06
CA ASN A 434 -18.57 7.26 -2.17
C ASN A 434 -18.87 8.03 -0.88
N PHE A 435 -18.53 9.32 -0.85
CA PHE A 435 -18.61 10.14 0.37
C PHE A 435 -20.02 10.27 0.93
N ARG A 436 -21.04 10.30 0.06
CA ARG A 436 -22.44 10.37 0.46
C ARG A 436 -22.84 9.17 1.32
N LYS A 437 -22.58 7.95 0.84
CA LYS A 437 -22.88 6.70 1.57
C LYS A 437 -22.11 6.63 2.90
N LEU A 438 -20.88 7.11 2.91
CA LEU A 438 -20.03 7.17 4.11
C LEU A 438 -20.52 8.20 5.15
N MET A 439 -21.21 9.26 4.73
CA MET A 439 -21.91 10.19 5.64
C MET A 439 -23.24 9.62 6.16
N GLU A 440 -23.97 8.89 5.31
CA GLU A 440 -25.26 8.25 5.65
C GLU A 440 -25.13 7.15 6.73
N GLU A 441 -23.93 6.61 6.96
CA GLU A 441 -23.62 5.60 8.00
C GLU A 441 -23.69 6.13 9.47
N GLY A 442 -23.96 7.42 9.71
CA GLY A 442 -24.32 7.93 11.04
C GLY A 442 -23.20 7.94 12.10
N ILE A 443 -21.94 7.94 11.66
CA ILE A 443 -20.76 7.56 12.48
C ILE A 443 -20.29 8.65 13.48
N GLY A 444 -21.03 9.76 13.64
CA GLY A 444 -20.54 11.03 14.21
C GLY A 444 -19.69 10.96 15.49
N LYS A 445 -20.07 10.19 16.52
CA LYS A 445 -19.27 10.09 17.76
C LYS A 445 -17.94 9.34 17.60
N LEU A 446 -17.89 8.34 16.73
CA LEU A 446 -16.66 7.61 16.40
C LEU A 446 -15.78 8.50 15.50
N ALA A 447 -16.38 9.23 14.55
CA ALA A 447 -15.68 10.19 13.70
C ALA A 447 -14.98 11.30 14.51
N VAL A 448 -15.65 11.85 15.54
CA VAL A 448 -15.04 12.85 16.44
C VAL A 448 -13.87 12.28 17.24
N VAL A 449 -13.93 11.02 17.71
CA VAL A 449 -12.77 10.37 18.33
C VAL A 449 -11.63 10.22 17.34
N TYR A 450 -11.93 9.83 16.10
CA TYR A 450 -10.92 9.71 15.04
C TYR A 450 -10.22 11.04 14.80
N ILE A 451 -10.96 12.12 14.52
CA ILE A 451 -10.43 13.46 14.27
C ILE A 451 -9.54 13.93 15.43
N ILE A 452 -10.00 13.79 16.67
CA ILE A 452 -9.25 14.22 17.86
C ILE A 452 -7.98 13.38 18.06
N CYS A 453 -8.01 12.08 17.77
CA CYS A 453 -6.80 11.26 17.87
C CYS A 453 -5.81 11.57 16.73
N LEU A 454 -6.29 11.64 15.48
CA LEU A 454 -5.49 11.89 14.29
C LEU A 454 -4.77 13.25 14.38
N PHE A 455 -5.55 14.33 14.45
CA PHE A 455 -5.04 15.70 14.42
C PHE A 455 -4.57 16.22 15.79
N GLY A 456 -5.04 15.62 16.89
CA GLY A 456 -4.65 16.03 18.24
C GLY A 456 -3.32 15.41 18.71
N PHE A 457 -2.95 14.20 18.26
CA PHE A 457 -1.66 13.62 18.65
C PHE A 457 -0.99 12.70 17.63
N ILE A 458 -1.71 11.88 16.87
CA ILE A 458 -1.07 10.85 16.00
C ILE A 458 -0.19 11.48 14.93
N ILE A 459 -0.70 12.52 14.25
CA ILE A 459 0.07 13.29 13.27
C ILE A 459 1.35 13.87 13.89
N TRP A 460 1.27 14.40 15.12
CA TRP A 460 2.37 15.12 15.77
C TRP A 460 3.41 14.19 16.38
N ILE A 461 2.99 13.12 17.07
CA ILE A 461 3.90 12.11 17.64
C ILE A 461 4.56 11.34 16.49
N GLY A 462 3.82 10.94 15.46
CA GLY A 462 4.38 10.28 14.28
C GLY A 462 5.37 11.14 13.52
N LEU A 463 5.13 12.46 13.43
CA LEU A 463 6.10 13.40 12.87
C LEU A 463 7.33 13.55 13.78
N PHE A 464 7.14 13.72 15.08
CA PHE A 464 8.22 13.87 16.05
C PHE A 464 9.14 12.64 16.09
N ILE A 465 8.58 11.43 16.15
CA ILE A 465 9.35 10.18 16.14
C ILE A 465 10.01 9.95 14.78
N SER A 466 9.33 10.27 13.67
CA SER A 466 9.97 10.26 12.36
C SER A 466 11.16 11.21 12.30
N TRP A 467 11.03 12.44 12.82
CA TRP A 467 12.11 13.42 12.86
C TRP A 467 13.27 12.94 13.73
N ALA A 468 12.99 12.55 14.98
CA ALA A 468 13.98 12.11 15.96
C ALA A 468 14.87 10.95 15.49
N PHE A 469 14.38 10.12 14.56
CA PHE A 469 15.13 8.98 14.02
C PHE A 469 15.52 9.07 12.52
N PHE A 470 15.01 10.03 11.73
CA PHE A 470 15.33 10.17 10.30
C PHE A 470 15.88 11.55 9.88
N HIS A 471 15.90 12.54 10.77
CA HIS A 471 16.43 13.87 10.47
C HIS A 471 17.85 13.79 9.87
N GLY A 472 18.06 14.43 8.73
CA GLY A 472 19.33 14.43 7.99
C GLY A 472 19.62 13.17 7.17
N MET A 473 18.74 12.14 7.16
CA MET A 473 18.86 11.02 6.22
C MET A 473 18.13 11.31 4.90
N THR A 474 18.84 11.13 3.79
CA THR A 474 18.31 11.28 2.42
C THR A 474 18.39 9.96 1.65
N PRO A 475 17.61 9.78 0.56
CA PRO A 475 17.88 8.73 -0.41
C PRO A 475 19.31 8.85 -0.96
N PRO A 476 19.90 7.75 -1.47
CA PRO A 476 21.07 7.83 -2.33
C PRO A 476 20.84 8.82 -3.47
N VAL A 477 21.83 9.69 -3.72
CA VAL A 477 21.87 10.56 -4.90
C VAL A 477 22.40 9.73 -6.06
N MET A 478 21.65 9.71 -7.16
CA MET A 478 22.08 9.13 -8.43
C MET A 478 23.18 10.02 -9.03
N ALA A 479 24.28 9.40 -9.48
CA ALA A 479 25.19 10.09 -10.39
C ALA A 479 24.43 10.43 -11.70
N GLY A 480 24.58 11.68 -12.17
CA GLY A 480 23.97 12.18 -13.40
C GLY A 480 24.71 11.73 -14.66
#